data_AF-A0A4Q2XP28-F1
#
_entry.id   AF-A0A4Q2XP28-F1
#
_cell.length_a   1.000
_cell.length_b   1.000
_cell.length_c   1.000
_cell.angle_alpha   90.00
_cell.angle_beta   90.00
_cell.angle_gamma   90.00
#
_symmetry.space_group_name_H-M   'P 1'
#
loop_
_entity.id
_entity.type
_entity.pdbx_description
1 polymer ?
#
loop_
_entity_poly.entity_id
_entity_poly.type
_entity_poly.pdbx_seq_one_letter_code
_entity_poly.pdbx_strand_id
1 'polypeptide(L)'
;MLRHQHRITKYDPTCRNSAGHYTKPEWISYSDIGRAYEGVTLTEEAYLKTESAYLATVLSFHAEAGFPEIRALGVECHAAVPCPAEGAVVTHVELEAVCRSLLREAYWCRLEGADFFIHFGYDYYMYIGTGPKCRGSLMLARRLGLFPEPFVSPYHADPEL
;
A
#
# COMPACT_ATOMS: atom_id res chain seq x y z
N MET A 1 3.69 -3.59 20.43
CA MET A 1 5.03 -3.60 19.78
C MET A 1 4.88 -4.23 18.42
N LEU A 2 5.39 -3.55 17.40
CA LEU A 2 5.38 -4.02 16.02
C LEU A 2 6.27 -5.27 15.86
N ARG A 3 5.73 -6.37 15.36
CA ARG A 3 6.44 -7.68 15.32
C ARG A 3 6.51 -8.30 13.93
N HIS A 4 5.61 -7.91 13.05
CA HIS A 4 5.47 -8.49 11.73
C HIS A 4 5.44 -7.37 10.71
N GLN A 5 6.30 -7.45 9.69
CA GLN A 5 6.36 -6.49 8.60
C GLN A 5 6.39 -7.23 7.28
N HIS A 6 5.59 -6.75 6.34
CA HIS A 6 5.49 -7.32 5.01
C HIS A 6 5.50 -6.23 3.95
N ARG A 7 6.14 -6.54 2.83
CA ARG A 7 5.88 -5.88 1.55
C ARG A 7 4.78 -6.67 0.85
N ILE A 8 3.80 -5.96 0.31
CA ILE A 8 2.66 -6.51 -0.41
C ILE A 8 2.59 -5.78 -1.74
N THR A 9 2.62 -6.53 -2.84
CA THR A 9 2.72 -5.94 -4.17
C THR A 9 2.00 -6.77 -5.23
N LYS A 10 1.63 -6.14 -6.35
CA LYS A 10 1.14 -6.80 -7.57
C LYS A 10 2.24 -7.53 -8.35
N TYR A 11 3.51 -7.20 -8.10
CA TYR A 11 4.64 -7.77 -8.83
C TYR A 11 4.92 -9.20 -8.40
N ASP A 12 4.86 -10.12 -9.36
CA ASP A 12 5.23 -11.52 -9.13
C ASP A 12 6.74 -11.63 -8.81
N PRO A 13 7.13 -12.12 -7.63
CA PRO A 13 8.54 -12.20 -7.23
C PRO A 13 9.38 -13.11 -8.12
N THR A 14 8.77 -14.02 -8.91
CA THR A 14 9.49 -14.87 -9.89
C THR A 14 10.08 -14.07 -11.04
N CYS A 15 9.61 -12.84 -11.26
CA CYS A 15 10.08 -11.93 -12.30
C CYS A 15 11.14 -10.95 -11.79
N ARG A 16 11.80 -11.26 -10.66
CA ARG A 16 12.93 -10.50 -10.13
C ARG A 16 14.26 -11.12 -10.54
N ASN A 17 15.26 -10.28 -10.77
CA ASN A 17 16.63 -10.74 -10.97
C ASN A 17 17.30 -11.14 -9.63
N SER A 18 18.54 -11.61 -9.69
CA SER A 18 19.32 -12.00 -8.51
C SER A 18 19.59 -10.88 -7.51
N ALA A 19 19.48 -9.61 -7.93
CA ALA A 19 19.57 -8.44 -7.05
C ALA A 19 18.22 -8.07 -6.42
N GLY A 20 17.13 -8.78 -6.74
CA GLY A 20 15.79 -8.52 -6.23
C GLY A 20 15.02 -7.43 -6.98
N HIS A 21 15.57 -6.88 -8.07
CA HIS A 21 14.87 -5.91 -8.91
C HIS A 21 13.86 -6.61 -9.80
N TYR A 22 12.65 -6.08 -9.85
CA TYR A 22 11.63 -6.51 -10.79
C TYR A 22 12.02 -6.11 -12.21
N THR A 23 11.96 -7.04 -13.17
CA THR A 23 12.53 -6.82 -14.52
C THR A 23 11.51 -6.75 -15.64
N LYS A 24 10.23 -7.03 -15.38
CA LYS A 24 9.21 -6.91 -16.42
C LYS A 24 8.73 -5.46 -16.53
N PRO A 25 8.59 -4.92 -17.74
CA PRO A 25 7.95 -3.63 -17.94
C PRO A 25 6.44 -3.78 -17.72
N GLU A 26 5.92 -3.06 -16.74
CA GLU A 26 4.48 -2.94 -16.50
C GLU A 26 4.18 -1.57 -15.88
N TRP A 27 2.90 -1.24 -15.78
CA TRP A 27 2.45 0.02 -15.22
C TRP A 27 2.85 0.16 -13.75
N ILE A 28 3.19 1.38 -13.37
CA ILE A 28 3.65 1.74 -12.02
C ILE A 28 2.87 2.90 -11.43
N SER A 29 1.99 3.54 -12.21
CA SER A 29 1.22 4.71 -11.80
C SER A 29 -0.25 4.58 -12.17
N TYR A 30 -1.13 5.23 -11.41
CA TYR A 30 -2.53 5.43 -11.82
C TYR A 30 -2.63 6.15 -13.17
N SER A 31 -1.71 7.07 -13.44
CA SER A 31 -1.65 7.85 -14.69
C SER A 31 -1.22 7.01 -15.90
N ASP A 32 -0.89 5.73 -15.71
CA ASP A 32 -0.58 4.80 -16.80
C ASP A 32 -1.82 4.20 -17.46
N ILE A 33 -3.04 4.45 -16.97
CA ILE A 33 -4.27 3.97 -17.62
C ILE A 33 -4.29 4.46 -19.08
N GLY A 34 -4.50 3.53 -20.01
CA GLY A 34 -4.44 3.76 -21.45
C GLY A 34 -3.05 3.60 -22.08
N ARG A 35 -1.98 3.48 -21.30
CA ARG A 35 -0.63 3.15 -21.79
C ARG A 35 -0.48 1.65 -22.01
N ALA A 36 0.39 1.28 -22.95
CA ALA A 36 0.68 -0.11 -23.28
C ALA A 36 2.08 -0.53 -22.81
N TYR A 37 2.16 -1.73 -22.24
CA TYR A 37 3.38 -2.39 -21.80
C TYR A 37 3.42 -3.77 -22.44
N GLU A 38 4.49 -4.09 -23.18
CA GLU A 38 4.59 -5.33 -23.98
C GLU A 38 3.38 -5.60 -24.88
N GLY A 39 2.79 -4.54 -25.45
CA GLY A 39 1.62 -4.63 -26.33
C GLY A 39 0.28 -4.81 -25.60
N VAL A 40 0.27 -4.84 -24.26
CA VAL A 40 -0.94 -4.90 -23.45
C VAL A 40 -1.24 -3.52 -22.86
N THR A 41 -2.41 -2.97 -23.20
CA THR A 41 -2.88 -1.69 -22.64
C THR A 41 -3.44 -1.87 -21.23
N LEU A 42 -3.00 -1.04 -20.29
CA LEU A 42 -3.64 -0.93 -18.97
C LEU A 42 -5.05 -0.34 -19.14
N THR A 43 -6.07 -1.15 -18.90
CA THR A 43 -7.47 -0.70 -18.87
C THR A 43 -7.84 -0.18 -17.48
N GLU A 44 -8.86 0.68 -17.42
CA GLU A 44 -9.45 1.11 -16.14
C GLU A 44 -9.96 -0.09 -15.32
N GLU A 45 -10.55 -1.09 -15.96
CA GLU A 45 -11.00 -2.31 -15.29
C GLU A 45 -9.85 -3.07 -14.62
N ALA A 46 -8.73 -3.25 -15.32
CA ALA A 46 -7.56 -3.93 -14.78
C ALA A 46 -6.93 -3.13 -13.62
N TYR A 47 -6.92 -1.80 -13.74
CA TYR A 47 -6.53 -0.91 -12.66
C TYR A 47 -7.43 -1.09 -11.42
N LEU A 48 -8.75 -0.96 -11.59
CA LEU A 48 -9.72 -1.03 -10.50
C LEU A 48 -9.71 -2.40 -9.80
N LYS A 49 -9.47 -3.48 -10.54
CA LYS A 49 -9.27 -4.82 -9.95
C LYS A 49 -8.06 -4.84 -9.02
N THR A 50 -6.97 -4.20 -9.44
CA THR A 50 -5.75 -4.11 -8.62
C THR A 50 -5.95 -3.19 -7.43
N GLU A 51 -6.46 -1.98 -7.63
CA GLU A 51 -6.83 -1.04 -6.54
C GLU A 51 -7.70 -1.74 -5.48
N SER A 52 -8.76 -2.43 -5.90
CA SER A 52 -9.66 -3.16 -5.01
C SER A 52 -8.94 -4.25 -4.20
N ALA A 53 -7.94 -4.91 -4.79
CA ALA A 53 -7.13 -5.91 -4.09
C ALA A 53 -6.29 -5.28 -2.96
N TYR A 54 -5.67 -4.11 -3.21
CA TYR A 54 -4.92 -3.37 -2.19
C TYR A 54 -5.84 -2.88 -1.07
N LEU A 55 -6.97 -2.25 -1.43
CA LEU A 55 -7.93 -1.73 -0.47
C LEU A 55 -8.52 -2.84 0.42
N ALA A 56 -8.97 -3.94 -0.16
CA ALA A 56 -9.48 -5.09 0.59
C ALA A 56 -8.40 -5.69 1.51
N THR A 57 -7.14 -5.73 1.06
CA THR A 57 -6.02 -6.19 1.88
C THR A 57 -5.80 -5.26 3.08
N VAL A 58 -5.72 -3.94 2.86
CA VAL A 58 -5.56 -2.95 3.94
C VAL A 58 -6.66 -3.07 4.99
N LEU A 59 -7.93 -3.10 4.55
CA LEU A 59 -9.07 -3.19 5.45
C LEU A 59 -9.07 -4.48 6.26
N SER A 60 -8.69 -5.60 5.62
CA SER A 60 -8.53 -6.89 6.31
C SER A 60 -7.43 -6.84 7.37
N PHE A 61 -6.27 -6.25 7.06
CA PHE A 61 -5.17 -6.11 8.04
C PHE A 61 -5.59 -5.25 9.22
N HIS A 62 -6.26 -4.11 8.97
CA HIS A 62 -6.74 -3.22 10.01
C HIS A 62 -7.76 -3.92 10.93
N ALA A 63 -8.71 -4.67 10.35
CA ALA A 63 -9.68 -5.43 11.11
C ALA A 63 -9.06 -6.59 11.91
N GLU A 64 -8.18 -7.40 11.29
CA GLU A 64 -7.51 -8.52 11.97
C GLU A 64 -6.53 -8.05 13.05
N ALA A 65 -5.99 -6.83 12.92
CA ALA A 65 -5.18 -6.17 13.94
C ALA A 65 -6.02 -5.57 15.09
N GLY A 66 -7.35 -5.58 15.00
CA GLY A 66 -8.24 -5.07 16.06
C GLY A 66 -8.54 -3.58 15.95
N PHE A 67 -8.55 -3.01 14.75
CA PHE A 67 -8.84 -1.59 14.47
C PHE A 67 -7.96 -0.62 15.27
N PRO A 68 -6.61 -0.73 15.15
CA PRO A 68 -5.71 0.17 15.85
C PRO A 68 -5.92 1.63 15.41
N GLU A 69 -5.72 2.59 16.31
CA GLU A 69 -5.65 4.00 15.92
C GLU A 69 -4.46 4.21 14.98
N ILE A 70 -4.70 4.91 13.87
CA ILE A 70 -3.69 5.29 12.89
C ILE A 70 -3.81 6.77 12.57
N ARG A 71 -2.68 7.41 12.29
CA ARG A 71 -2.57 8.83 11.97
C ARG A 71 -1.88 9.03 10.63
N ALA A 72 -2.30 10.06 9.90
CA ALA A 72 -1.61 10.50 8.70
C ALA A 72 -0.37 11.31 9.08
N LEU A 73 0.81 10.87 8.65
CA LEU A 73 2.10 11.53 8.94
C LEU A 73 2.87 11.82 7.66
N GLY A 74 3.69 12.88 7.68
CA GLY A 74 4.50 13.29 6.53
C GLY A 74 3.64 13.63 5.31
N VAL A 75 2.56 14.41 5.54
CA VAL A 75 1.56 14.67 4.51
C VAL A 75 2.11 15.59 3.41
N GLU A 76 2.03 15.13 2.16
CA GLU A 76 2.35 15.88 0.95
C GLU A 76 1.09 16.05 0.10
N CYS A 77 0.54 17.27 0.07
CA CYS A 77 -0.69 17.55 -0.67
C CYS A 77 -0.42 18.32 -1.96
N HIS A 78 -1.13 17.92 -3.01
CA HIS A 78 -1.27 18.72 -4.23
C HIS A 78 -2.57 19.51 -4.12
N ALA A 79 -2.55 20.81 -4.43
CA ALA A 79 -3.66 21.76 -4.16
C ALA A 79 -5.03 21.40 -4.80
N ALA A 80 -5.09 20.38 -5.66
CA ALA A 80 -6.28 19.96 -6.38
C ALA A 80 -7.16 18.93 -5.64
N VAL A 81 -6.67 18.29 -4.57
CA VAL A 81 -7.42 17.24 -3.86
C VAL A 81 -7.33 17.45 -2.34
N PRO A 82 -8.45 17.37 -1.59
CA PRO A 82 -8.42 17.36 -0.13
C PRO A 82 -7.57 16.20 0.40
N CYS A 83 -6.60 16.51 1.25
CA CYS A 83 -5.73 15.57 1.93
C CYS A 83 -5.97 15.62 3.45
N PRO A 84 -5.61 14.58 4.21
CA PRO A 84 -5.62 14.63 5.67
C PRO A 84 -4.71 15.75 6.20
N ALA A 85 -5.03 16.33 7.35
CA ALA A 85 -4.08 17.18 8.06
C ALA A 85 -2.96 16.33 8.68
N GLU A 86 -1.76 16.90 8.83
CA GLU A 86 -0.66 16.26 9.54
C GLU A 86 -1.09 15.86 10.97
N GLY A 87 -0.85 14.60 11.33
CA GLY A 87 -1.23 14.02 12.62
C GLY A 87 -2.72 13.68 12.78
N ALA A 88 -3.55 13.91 11.76
CA ALA A 88 -4.97 13.59 11.80
C ALA A 88 -5.19 12.08 11.98
N VAL A 89 -6.12 11.72 12.86
CA VAL A 89 -6.58 10.33 13.00
C VAL A 89 -7.35 9.95 11.74
N VAL A 90 -7.00 8.81 11.14
CA VAL A 90 -7.75 8.22 10.03
C VAL A 90 -8.65 7.14 10.60
N THR A 91 -9.96 7.38 10.58
CA THR A 91 -10.93 6.43 11.12
C THR A 91 -11.07 5.20 10.22
N HIS A 92 -11.65 4.12 10.75
CA HIS A 92 -11.95 2.93 9.95
C HIS A 92 -12.82 3.23 8.73
N VAL A 93 -13.74 4.21 8.83
CA VAL A 93 -14.63 4.63 7.74
C VAL A 93 -13.86 5.40 6.66
N GLU A 94 -12.85 6.17 7.05
CA GLU A 94 -12.04 6.98 6.12
C GLU A 94 -10.90 6.18 5.47
N LEU A 95 -10.43 5.12 6.13
CA LEU A 95 -9.24 4.36 5.73
C LEU A 95 -9.25 3.93 4.26
N GLU A 96 -10.39 3.43 3.77
CA GLU A 96 -10.52 3.02 2.37
C GLU A 96 -10.37 4.22 1.41
N ALA A 97 -11.02 5.34 1.71
CA ALA A 97 -10.94 6.55 0.89
C ALA A 97 -9.53 7.13 0.88
N VAL A 98 -8.86 7.15 2.03
CA VAL A 98 -7.48 7.62 2.15
C VAL A 98 -6.53 6.73 1.35
N CYS A 99 -6.60 5.41 1.52
CA CYS A 99 -5.75 4.48 0.77
C CYS A 99 -6.00 4.54 -0.75
N ARG A 100 -7.24 4.76 -1.16
CA ARG A 100 -7.57 4.97 -2.58
C ARG A 100 -6.89 6.21 -3.13
N SER A 101 -6.93 7.33 -2.41
CA SER A 101 -6.24 8.56 -2.81
C SER A 101 -4.73 8.40 -2.88
N LEU A 102 -4.13 7.63 -1.97
CA LEU A 102 -2.69 7.29 -2.01
C LEU A 102 -2.33 6.47 -3.25
N LEU A 103 -3.13 5.44 -3.58
CA LEU A 103 -2.94 4.62 -4.79
C LEU A 103 -3.13 5.41 -6.09
N ARG A 104 -3.93 6.48 -6.06
CA ARG A 104 -4.18 7.37 -7.20
C ARG A 104 -3.25 8.57 -7.26
N GLU A 105 -2.22 8.62 -6.42
CA GLU A 105 -1.22 9.69 -6.38
C GLU A 105 -1.83 11.09 -6.16
N ALA A 106 -3.00 11.17 -5.52
CA ALA A 106 -3.66 12.45 -5.27
C ALA A 106 -2.91 13.30 -4.22
N TYR A 107 -2.38 12.62 -3.21
CA TYR A 107 -1.49 13.13 -2.17
C TYR A 107 -0.67 11.94 -1.65
N TRP A 108 0.30 12.23 -0.79
CA TRP A 108 1.06 11.19 -0.10
C TRP A 108 1.02 11.42 1.42
N CYS A 109 1.00 10.31 2.18
CA CYS A 109 1.26 10.29 3.61
C CYS A 109 1.58 8.86 4.06
N ARG A 110 2.22 8.73 5.22
CA ARG A 110 2.32 7.49 5.98
C ARG A 110 1.09 7.35 6.88
N LEU A 111 0.62 6.13 7.08
CA LEU A 111 -0.42 5.83 8.06
C LEU A 111 0.20 5.04 9.20
N GLU A 112 0.34 5.65 10.37
CA GLU A 112 1.09 5.06 11.49
C GLU A 112 0.31 5.11 12.80
N GLY A 113 0.43 4.03 13.57
CA GLY A 113 -0.07 3.86 14.93
C GLY A 113 0.97 3.14 15.80
N ALA A 114 0.66 2.95 17.08
CA ALA A 114 1.63 2.43 18.05
C ALA A 114 2.20 1.03 17.71
N ASP A 115 1.41 0.17 17.07
CA ASP A 115 1.82 -1.16 16.64
C ASP A 115 1.22 -1.56 15.28
N PHE A 116 0.92 -0.57 14.45
CA PHE A 116 0.39 -0.76 13.11
C PHE A 116 0.88 0.34 12.18
N PHE A 117 1.23 0.00 10.94
CA PHE A 117 1.45 1.01 9.90
C PHE A 117 1.04 0.50 8.52
N ILE A 118 0.74 1.45 7.63
CA ILE A 118 0.60 1.24 6.19
C ILE A 118 1.40 2.33 5.48
N HIS A 119 2.36 1.92 4.64
CA HIS A 119 3.13 2.84 3.79
C HIS A 119 2.95 2.45 2.33
N PHE A 120 2.78 3.44 1.47
CA PHE A 120 2.75 3.26 0.02
C PHE A 120 4.01 3.87 -0.60
N GLY A 121 4.73 3.07 -1.38
CA GLY A 121 5.71 3.59 -2.32
C GLY A 121 5.06 4.09 -3.60
N TYR A 122 5.82 4.85 -4.39
CA TYR A 122 5.35 5.46 -5.64
C TYR A 122 4.98 4.46 -6.74
N ASP A 123 5.37 3.19 -6.61
CA ASP A 123 5.33 2.17 -7.66
C ASP A 123 4.60 0.88 -7.21
N TYR A 124 3.52 0.98 -6.44
CA TYR A 124 2.70 -0.18 -6.02
C TYR A 124 3.43 -1.20 -5.11
N TYR A 125 4.51 -0.79 -4.45
CA TYR A 125 4.95 -1.47 -3.24
C TYR A 125 4.23 -0.89 -2.02
N MET A 126 3.38 -1.70 -1.39
CA MET A 126 2.74 -1.38 -0.12
C MET A 126 3.49 -2.11 1.00
N TYR A 127 3.63 -1.46 2.15
CA TYR A 127 4.27 -2.03 3.33
C TYR A 127 3.28 -1.98 4.48
N ILE A 128 3.09 -3.11 5.16
CA ILE A 128 2.22 -3.21 6.33
C ILE A 128 3.02 -3.79 7.49
N GLY A 129 2.96 -3.10 8.62
CA GLY A 129 3.47 -3.59 9.89
C GLY A 129 2.35 -3.80 10.89
N THR A 130 2.42 -4.89 11.66
CA THR A 130 1.40 -5.24 12.67
C THR A 130 2.03 -5.79 13.94
N GLY A 131 1.35 -5.57 15.06
CA GLY A 131 1.57 -6.26 16.33
C GLY A 131 1.24 -7.76 16.25
N PRO A 132 -0.01 -8.14 15.91
CA PRO A 132 -0.40 -9.55 15.75
C PRO A 132 0.02 -10.13 14.40
N LYS A 133 0.06 -11.47 14.32
CA LYS A 133 0.33 -12.18 13.07
C LYS A 133 -0.96 -12.32 12.26
N CYS A 134 -1.23 -11.36 11.37
CA CYS A 134 -2.44 -11.32 10.54
C CYS A 134 -2.43 -12.36 9.39
N ARG A 135 -2.56 -13.65 9.73
CA ARG A 135 -2.49 -14.76 8.77
C ARG A 135 -3.65 -14.73 7.79
N GLY A 136 -4.85 -14.35 8.23
CA GLY A 136 -6.04 -14.26 7.38
C GLY A 136 -5.83 -13.25 6.25
N SER A 137 -5.32 -12.07 6.60
CA SER A 137 -5.06 -10.96 5.67
C SER A 137 -3.94 -11.29 4.70
N LEU A 138 -2.90 -12.00 5.15
CA LEU A 138 -1.85 -12.52 4.27
C LEU A 138 -2.37 -13.56 3.27
N MET A 139 -3.33 -14.41 3.66
CA MET A 139 -3.97 -15.35 2.73
C MET A 139 -4.92 -14.63 1.77
N LEU A 140 -5.65 -13.63 2.25
CA LEU A 140 -6.52 -12.80 1.42
C LEU A 140 -5.73 -12.10 0.32
N ALA A 141 -4.62 -11.43 0.68
CA ALA A 141 -3.76 -10.75 -0.28
C ALA A 141 -3.32 -11.69 -1.42
N ARG A 142 -2.87 -12.91 -1.07
CA ARG A 142 -2.51 -13.95 -2.06
C ARG A 142 -3.68 -14.35 -2.95
N ARG A 143 -4.86 -14.57 -2.35
CA ARG A 143 -6.07 -14.94 -3.10
C ARG A 143 -6.52 -13.84 -4.07
N LEU A 144 -6.24 -12.58 -3.74
CA LEU A 144 -6.54 -11.41 -4.57
C LEU A 144 -5.47 -11.12 -5.63
N GLY A 145 -4.43 -11.96 -5.73
CA GLY A 145 -3.36 -11.81 -6.73
C GLY A 145 -2.23 -10.87 -6.31
N LEU A 146 -2.11 -10.55 -5.01
CA LEU A 146 -0.97 -9.83 -4.46
C LEU A 146 0.05 -10.80 -3.85
N PHE A 147 1.29 -10.36 -3.77
CA PHE A 147 2.43 -11.15 -3.31
C PHE A 147 2.99 -10.56 -2.00
N PRO A 148 2.49 -11.02 -0.83
CA PRO A 148 3.05 -10.63 0.46
C PRO A 148 4.32 -11.42 0.78
N GLU A 149 5.37 -10.71 1.20
CA GLU A 149 6.65 -11.27 1.64
C GLU A 149 7.19 -10.52 2.88
N PRO A 150 7.95 -11.18 3.77
CA PRO A 150 8.61 -10.51 4.87
C PRO A 150 9.55 -9.41 4.36
N PHE A 151 9.35 -8.18 4.85
CA PHE A 151 10.15 -7.04 4.41
C PHE A 151 10.03 -5.89 5.42
N VAL A 152 11.13 -5.20 5.72
CA VAL A 152 11.13 -4.01 6.58
C VAL A 152 10.81 -2.80 5.73
N SER A 153 9.79 -2.02 6.10
CA SER A 153 9.42 -0.84 5.33
C SER A 153 10.59 0.14 5.20
N PRO A 154 10.86 0.73 4.01
CA PRO A 154 11.90 1.74 3.84
C PRO A 154 11.49 3.12 4.38
N TYR A 155 10.24 3.26 4.86
CA TYR A 155 9.65 4.53 5.28
C TYR A 155 9.61 4.73 6.80
N HIS A 156 10.21 3.84 7.58
CA HIS A 156 10.47 4.13 8.99
C HIS A 156 11.19 5.47 9.08
N ALA A 157 10.74 6.35 9.97
CA ALA A 157 11.44 7.60 10.21
C ALA A 157 12.92 7.28 10.51
N ASP A 158 13.82 7.97 9.82
CA ASP A 158 15.22 8.02 10.25
C ASP A 158 15.19 8.60 11.68
N PRO A 159 15.77 7.94 12.69
CA PRO A 159 15.74 8.46 14.06
C PRO A 159 16.47 9.80 14.25
N GLU A 160 17.01 10.39 13.19
CA GLU A 160 17.76 11.64 13.20
C GLU A 160 17.24 12.63 12.14
N LEU A 161 16.04 13.19 12.37
CA LEU A 161 15.61 14.52 11.91
C LEU A 161 14.78 15.21 12.99
#